data_AF-X1NW45-F1
#
_entry.id   AF-X1NW45-F1
#
_cell.length_a   1.000
_cell.length_b   1.000
_cell.length_c   1.000
_cell.angle_alpha   90.00
_cell.angle_beta   90.00
_cell.angle_gamma   90.00
#
_symmetry.space_group_name_H-M   'P 1'
#
loop_
_entity.id
_entity.type
_entity.pdbx_description
1 polymer ?
#
loop_
_entity_poly.entity_id
_entity_poly.type
_entity_poly.pdbx_seq_one_letter_code
_entity_poly.pdbx_strand_id
1 'polypeptide(L)'
;YPTVFELLSKRDRTTGLYNVPYTYPPPPINGFVVSGMDAPGFEGHVHPASEEAGLLARFSTSALDPFPYRGGIDGYEVERVEAELDRKTDAFIYLCERYAPEAAFINYQQMDVIQHFFWRSRGAGAHVSPRVPDLFDHVLMHIDNAVARLLDIWGEGANVLVVSDHGAAPCDYCFDPSKFL
;
A
#
# COMPACT_ATOMS: atom_id res chain seq x y z
N TYR A 1 -3.61 19.56 13.43
CA TYR A 1 -3.91 18.68 14.57
C TYR A 1 -2.97 17.49 14.49
N PRO A 2 -2.54 16.91 15.63
CA PRO A 2 -1.70 15.72 15.60
C PRO A 2 -2.45 14.54 14.98
N THR A 3 -1.75 13.66 14.27
CA THR A 3 -2.32 12.41 13.73
C THR A 3 -2.57 11.41 14.87
N VAL A 4 -3.39 10.39 14.62
CA VAL A 4 -3.60 9.31 15.59
C VAL A 4 -2.28 8.61 15.95
N PHE A 5 -1.37 8.45 14.98
CA PHE A 5 -0.07 7.81 15.17
C PHE A 5 0.84 8.63 16.10
N GLU A 6 0.87 9.95 15.93
CA GLU A 6 1.60 10.85 16.83
C GLU A 6 1.00 10.85 18.23
N LEU A 7 -0.33 10.76 18.35
CA LEU A 7 -1.01 10.69 19.64
C LEU A 7 -0.74 9.39 20.40
N LEU A 8 -0.60 8.26 19.69
CA LEU A 8 -0.19 6.97 20.25
C LEU A 8 1.27 7.03 20.70
N SER A 9 2.15 7.50 19.84
CA SER A 9 3.58 7.65 20.14
C SER A 9 3.85 8.58 21.33
N LYS A 10 3.12 9.70 21.46
CA LYS A 10 3.24 10.62 22.61
C LYS A 10 2.77 10.01 23.93
N ARG A 11 2.09 8.86 23.88
CA ARG A 11 1.66 8.06 25.03
C ARG A 11 2.52 6.81 25.20
N ASP A 12 3.74 6.84 24.66
CA ASP A 12 4.71 5.76 24.70
C ASP A 12 4.22 4.43 24.11
N ARG A 13 3.21 4.48 23.24
CA ARG A 13 2.72 3.30 22.51
C ARG A 13 3.56 3.04 21.28
N THR A 14 4.12 1.84 21.17
CA THR A 14 4.91 1.47 20.00
C THR A 14 3.98 1.36 18.79
N THR A 15 4.26 2.12 17.74
CA THR A 15 3.40 2.27 16.57
C THR A 15 4.18 1.98 15.29
N GLY A 16 3.63 1.16 14.40
CA GLY A 16 4.20 0.82 13.10
C GLY A 16 3.37 1.37 11.95
N LEU A 17 3.97 2.09 11.02
CA LEU A 17 3.32 2.56 9.78
C LEU A 17 4.03 2.00 8.57
N TYR A 18 3.28 1.48 7.60
CA TYR A 18 3.84 0.97 6.36
C TYR A 18 2.98 1.39 5.17
N ASN A 19 3.58 2.16 4.26
CA ASN A 19 2.94 2.63 3.03
C ASN A 19 1.67 3.49 3.24
N VAL A 20 1.52 4.09 4.43
CA VAL A 20 0.37 4.96 4.76
C VAL A 20 0.55 6.30 4.03
N PRO A 21 -0.41 6.77 3.22
CA PRO A 21 -0.26 8.00 2.44
C PRO A 21 -0.03 9.25 3.31
N TYR A 22 0.68 10.23 2.75
CA TYR A 22 0.97 11.52 3.38
C TYR A 22 1.77 11.40 4.67
N THR A 23 2.70 10.46 4.69
CA THR A 23 3.62 10.24 5.82
C THR A 23 5.07 10.51 5.44
N TYR A 24 5.35 11.15 4.31
CA TYR A 24 6.68 11.66 3.97
C TYR A 24 6.83 13.15 4.33
N PRO A 25 7.95 13.57 4.94
CA PRO A 25 9.00 12.72 5.52
C PRO A 25 8.45 11.88 6.68
N PRO A 26 9.02 10.69 6.95
CA PRO A 26 8.51 9.77 7.97
C PRO A 26 8.47 10.46 9.33
N PRO A 27 7.29 10.57 9.98
CA PRO A 27 7.21 11.20 11.29
C PRO A 27 8.01 10.41 12.33
N PRO A 28 8.76 11.10 13.22
CA PRO A 28 9.55 10.44 14.24
C PRO A 28 8.65 9.96 15.38
N ILE A 29 8.16 8.72 15.28
CA ILE A 29 7.31 8.08 16.29
C ILE A 29 8.07 6.99 17.06
N ASN A 30 7.54 6.59 18.21
CA ASN A 30 8.01 5.41 18.95
C ASN A 30 7.61 4.15 18.15
N GLY A 31 8.57 3.53 17.46
CA GLY A 31 8.33 2.38 16.57
C GLY A 31 8.97 2.60 15.20
N PHE A 32 8.24 2.30 14.13
CA PHE A 32 8.74 2.41 12.77
C PHE A 32 7.76 3.08 11.81
N VAL A 33 8.30 3.70 10.76
CA VAL A 33 7.56 4.21 9.62
C VAL A 33 8.29 3.85 8.35
N VAL A 34 7.58 3.29 7.39
CA VAL A 34 7.93 3.26 5.97
C VAL A 34 6.87 4.11 5.30
N SER A 35 7.24 5.30 4.80
CA SER A 35 6.25 6.29 4.32
C SER A 35 5.39 5.77 3.15
N GLY A 36 4.39 6.55 2.73
CA GLY A 36 3.55 6.22 1.56
C GLY A 36 4.14 6.61 0.21
N MET A 37 3.32 6.46 -0.84
CA MET A 37 3.61 6.86 -2.24
C MET A 37 3.97 8.34 -2.44
N ASP A 38 3.74 9.18 -1.43
CA ASP A 38 4.05 10.61 -1.46
C ASP A 38 5.55 10.92 -1.33
N ALA A 39 6.38 9.92 -1.01
CA ALA A 39 7.82 10.10 -0.98
C ALA A 39 8.41 10.31 -2.40
N PRO A 40 9.33 11.26 -2.60
CA PRO A 40 9.94 11.57 -3.91
C PRO A 40 10.98 10.52 -4.36
N GLY A 41 11.34 9.59 -3.48
CA GLY A 41 12.33 8.54 -3.68
C GLY A 41 12.47 7.70 -2.42
N PHE A 42 13.30 6.66 -2.46
CA PHE A 42 13.49 5.77 -1.31
C PHE A 42 14.38 6.38 -0.19
N GLU A 43 15.25 7.33 -0.55
CA GLU A 43 16.13 7.99 0.43
C GLU A 43 15.31 8.81 1.45
N GLY A 44 15.52 8.56 2.74
CA GLY A 44 14.85 9.29 3.82
C GLY A 44 13.38 8.92 4.00
N HIS A 45 12.97 7.75 3.48
CA HIS A 45 11.61 7.24 3.52
C HIS A 45 11.29 6.43 4.79
N VAL A 46 12.32 6.08 5.56
CA VAL A 46 12.20 5.16 6.68
C VAL A 46 12.57 5.83 8.00
N HIS A 47 11.73 5.65 9.01
CA HIS A 47 12.05 5.92 10.40
C HIS A 47 12.00 4.62 11.21
N PRO A 48 13.01 4.34 12.07
CA PRO A 48 14.28 5.05 12.14
C PRO A 48 15.11 4.79 10.87
N ALA A 49 15.91 5.79 10.46
CA ALA A 49 16.72 5.72 9.23
C ALA A 49 17.70 4.53 9.19
N SER A 50 18.04 3.96 10.36
CA SER A 50 18.88 2.76 10.46
C SER A 50 18.29 1.51 9.78
N GLU A 51 16.96 1.45 9.60
CA GLU A 51 16.32 0.30 8.94
C GLU A 51 16.35 0.40 7.41
N GLU A 52 16.60 1.58 6.85
CA GLU A 52 16.45 1.86 5.41
C GLU A 52 17.30 0.93 4.54
N ALA A 53 18.60 0.85 4.82
CA ALA A 53 19.52 -0.02 4.08
C ALA A 53 19.16 -1.51 4.22
N GLY A 54 18.68 -1.91 5.41
CA GLY A 54 18.29 -3.30 5.69
C GLY A 54 17.01 -3.71 4.97
N LEU A 55 16.05 -2.80 4.85
CA LEU A 55 14.82 -3.01 4.08
C LEU A 55 15.11 -3.04 2.58
N LEU A 56 15.93 -2.11 2.10
CA LEU A 56 16.34 -2.06 0.70
C LEU A 56 17.05 -3.34 0.26
N ALA A 57 18.00 -3.82 1.07
CA ALA A 57 18.77 -5.02 0.75
C ALA A 57 17.93 -6.31 0.76
N ARG A 58 16.93 -6.41 1.65
CA ARG A 58 16.14 -7.64 1.84
C ARG A 58 14.92 -7.72 0.93
N PHE A 59 14.23 -6.60 0.76
CA PHE A 59 12.91 -6.58 0.12
C PHE A 59 12.91 -5.76 -1.17
N SER A 60 14.07 -5.22 -1.57
CA SER A 60 14.21 -4.37 -2.76
C SER A 60 13.13 -3.30 -2.80
N THR A 61 12.92 -2.62 -1.66
CA THR A 61 11.92 -1.54 -1.48
C THR A 61 12.20 -0.30 -2.33
N SER A 62 13.14 -0.41 -3.28
CA SER A 62 13.66 0.61 -4.20
C SER A 62 12.61 1.37 -5.01
N ALA A 63 11.36 0.97 -5.01
CA ALA A 63 10.37 1.65 -5.81
C ALA A 63 9.08 1.79 -5.03
N LEU A 64 8.91 3.00 -4.51
CA LEU A 64 7.72 3.80 -4.79
C LEU A 64 7.50 3.82 -6.31
N ASP A 65 7.30 2.66 -6.96
CA ASP A 65 6.85 2.62 -8.34
C ASP A 65 5.36 2.88 -8.20
N PRO A 66 4.91 4.13 -8.36
CA PRO A 66 3.50 4.40 -8.16
C PRO A 66 2.69 3.73 -9.28
N PHE A 67 3.35 3.28 -10.37
CA PHE A 67 2.70 2.76 -11.56
C PHE A 67 3.60 1.77 -12.32
N PRO A 68 3.70 0.49 -11.89
CA PRO A 68 4.13 -0.59 -12.79
C PRO A 68 3.21 -0.73 -14.03
N TYR A 69 2.08 -0.01 -14.05
CA TYR A 69 1.01 -0.03 -15.05
C TYR A 69 1.18 0.98 -16.19
N ARG A 70 2.42 1.42 -16.48
CA ARG A 70 2.75 2.22 -17.67
C ARG A 70 2.48 1.39 -18.93
N GLY A 71 1.23 1.36 -19.37
CA GLY A 71 0.76 0.56 -20.50
C GLY A 71 -0.74 0.29 -20.53
N GLY A 72 -1.50 0.73 -19.52
CA GLY A 72 -2.94 0.47 -19.46
C GLY A 72 -3.22 -1.02 -19.30
N ILE A 73 -4.31 -1.51 -19.92
CA ILE A 73 -4.79 -2.88 -19.70
C ILE A 73 -3.79 -3.97 -20.14
N ASP A 74 -2.97 -3.66 -21.15
CA ASP A 74 -1.99 -4.58 -21.73
C ASP A 74 -0.65 -4.57 -20.98
N GLY A 75 -0.41 -3.53 -20.17
CA GLY A 75 0.77 -3.38 -19.33
C GLY A 75 0.61 -3.94 -17.92
N TYR A 76 -0.55 -4.54 -17.60
CA TYR A 76 -0.74 -5.22 -16.32
C TYR A 76 0.08 -6.52 -16.28
N GLU A 77 1.06 -6.57 -15.39
CA GLU A 77 1.89 -7.74 -15.10
C GLU A 77 1.48 -8.29 -13.73
N VAL A 78 0.61 -9.30 -13.74
CA VAL A 78 0.01 -9.89 -12.53
C VAL A 78 1.08 -10.28 -11.52
N GLU A 79 2.08 -11.01 -12.00
CA GLU A 79 3.17 -11.56 -11.19
C GLU A 79 3.98 -10.45 -10.53
N ARG A 80 4.08 -9.29 -11.19
CA ARG A 80 4.77 -8.12 -10.63
C ARG A 80 3.98 -7.47 -9.50
N VAL A 81 2.66 -7.41 -9.63
CA VAL A 81 1.76 -6.88 -8.61
C VAL A 81 1.72 -7.79 -7.39
N GLU A 82 1.58 -9.10 -7.62
CA GLU A 82 1.65 -10.11 -6.57
C GLU A 82 2.99 -10.02 -5.82
N ALA A 83 4.11 -10.00 -6.54
CA ALA A 83 5.44 -9.90 -5.95
C ALA A 83 5.65 -8.58 -5.19
N GLU A 84 5.02 -7.48 -5.60
CA GLU A 84 5.06 -6.23 -4.85
C GLU A 84 4.24 -6.30 -3.57
N LEU A 85 3.03 -6.85 -3.63
CA LEU A 85 2.17 -7.02 -2.47
C LEU A 85 2.82 -7.96 -1.44
N ASP A 86 3.39 -9.07 -1.89
CA ASP A 86 4.11 -10.01 -1.03
C ASP A 86 5.33 -9.35 -0.38
N ARG A 87 6.17 -8.64 -1.15
CA ARG A 87 7.32 -7.92 -0.58
C ARG A 87 6.91 -6.88 0.46
N LYS A 88 5.82 -6.13 0.22
CA LYS A 88 5.29 -5.15 1.19
C LYS A 88 4.82 -5.85 2.47
N THR A 89 4.14 -6.98 2.33
CA THR A 89 3.68 -7.80 3.46
C THR A 89 4.86 -8.37 4.23
N ASP A 90 5.84 -8.97 3.55
CA ASP A 90 7.05 -9.53 4.16
C ASP A 90 7.86 -8.49 4.94
N ALA A 91 8.04 -7.31 4.34
CA ALA A 91 8.75 -6.21 4.98
C ALA A 91 8.01 -5.70 6.23
N PHE A 92 6.69 -5.59 6.15
CA PHE A 92 5.87 -5.18 7.29
C PHE A 92 5.89 -6.23 8.41
N ILE A 93 5.81 -7.51 8.08
CA ILE A 93 5.95 -8.63 9.01
C ILE A 93 7.30 -8.56 9.73
N TYR A 94 8.39 -8.44 8.97
CA TYR A 94 9.74 -8.30 9.51
C TYR A 94 9.85 -7.14 10.52
N LEU A 95 9.27 -5.98 10.19
CA LEU A 95 9.27 -4.83 11.10
C LEU A 95 8.38 -5.07 12.32
N CYS A 96 7.23 -5.72 12.17
CA CYS A 96 6.37 -6.08 13.30
C CYS A 96 7.06 -7.03 14.28
N GLU A 97 7.76 -8.06 13.79
CA GLU A 97 8.52 -8.99 14.64
C GLU A 97 9.68 -8.30 15.36
N ARG A 98 10.33 -7.33 14.69
CA ARG A 98 11.48 -6.60 15.22
C ARG A 98 11.10 -5.55 16.26
N TYR A 99 10.00 -4.83 16.05
CA TYR A 99 9.60 -3.70 16.88
C TYR A 99 8.46 -4.02 17.85
N ALA A 100 7.73 -5.13 17.63
CA ALA A 100 6.56 -5.54 18.42
C ALA A 100 5.59 -4.37 18.70
N PRO A 101 5.07 -3.69 17.66
CA PRO A 101 4.20 -2.54 17.85
C PRO A 101 2.88 -2.93 18.54
N GLU A 102 2.37 -2.04 19.39
CA GLU A 102 1.04 -2.15 20.00
C GLU A 102 -0.08 -1.75 19.04
N ALA A 103 0.24 -0.93 18.03
CA ALA A 103 -0.66 -0.57 16.94
C ALA A 103 0.12 -0.51 15.62
N ALA A 104 -0.37 -1.16 14.58
CA ALA A 104 0.28 -1.12 13.29
C ALA A 104 -0.71 -0.93 12.14
N PHE A 105 -0.24 -0.24 11.10
CA PHE A 105 -1.03 0.19 9.97
C PHE A 105 -0.28 -0.12 8.68
N ILE A 106 -0.94 -0.83 7.77
CA ILE A 106 -0.45 -1.09 6.43
C ILE A 106 -1.53 -0.69 5.42
N ASN A 107 -1.09 -0.09 4.30
CA ASN A 107 -1.97 0.30 3.22
C ASN A 107 -1.60 -0.41 1.91
N TYR A 108 -2.56 -1.14 1.34
CA TYR A 108 -2.44 -1.84 0.06
C TYR A 108 -3.09 -1.03 -1.06
N GLN A 109 -2.29 -0.26 -1.78
CA GLN A 109 -2.76 0.64 -2.86
C GLN A 109 -3.07 -0.07 -4.17
N GLN A 110 -2.72 -1.35 -4.29
CA GLN A 110 -2.93 -2.14 -5.49
C GLN A 110 -4.40 -2.12 -5.94
N MET A 111 -5.34 -2.09 -5.00
CA MET A 111 -6.77 -1.98 -5.30
C MET A 111 -7.13 -0.61 -5.92
N ASP A 112 -6.66 0.49 -5.34
CA ASP A 112 -6.89 1.84 -5.87
C ASP A 112 -6.35 1.98 -7.30
N VAL A 113 -5.16 1.44 -7.55
CA VAL A 113 -4.56 1.49 -8.87
C VAL A 113 -5.38 0.70 -9.90
N ILE A 114 -5.84 -0.50 -9.55
CA ILE A 114 -6.69 -1.29 -10.44
C ILE A 114 -8.04 -0.61 -10.69
N GLN A 115 -8.60 0.04 -9.68
CA GLN A 115 -9.79 0.86 -9.86
C GLN A 115 -9.53 1.99 -10.86
N HIS A 116 -8.44 2.74 -10.73
CA HIS A 116 -8.16 3.86 -11.64
C HIS A 116 -7.98 3.45 -13.12
N PHE A 117 -7.27 2.36 -13.41
CA PHE A 117 -6.98 1.98 -14.79
C PHE A 117 -7.97 0.98 -15.40
N PHE A 118 -8.65 0.19 -14.58
CA PHE A 118 -9.42 -0.96 -15.04
C PHE A 118 -10.88 -0.92 -14.63
N TRP A 119 -11.40 0.13 -13.97
CA TRP A 119 -12.83 0.15 -13.60
C TRP A 119 -13.77 -0.02 -14.80
N ARG A 120 -13.41 0.56 -15.96
CA ARG A 120 -14.18 0.40 -17.20
C ARG A 120 -14.16 -1.03 -17.77
N SER A 121 -13.25 -1.89 -17.33
CA SER A 121 -13.27 -3.31 -17.70
C SER A 121 -14.39 -4.10 -16.98
N ARG A 122 -15.07 -3.48 -16.01
CA ARG A 122 -16.25 -4.03 -15.33
C ARG A 122 -17.53 -3.46 -15.95
N GLY A 123 -18.19 -4.22 -16.83
CA GLY A 123 -19.48 -3.81 -17.41
C GLY A 123 -19.87 -4.57 -18.67
N ALA A 124 -21.13 -4.46 -19.08
CA ALA A 124 -21.60 -5.03 -20.34
C ALA A 124 -20.89 -4.35 -21.53
N GLY A 125 -20.21 -5.15 -22.36
CA GLY A 125 -19.42 -4.63 -23.50
C GLY A 125 -18.01 -4.15 -23.14
N ALA A 126 -17.54 -4.42 -21.91
CA ALA A 126 -16.21 -4.05 -21.47
C ALA A 126 -15.10 -4.82 -22.21
N HIS A 127 -14.02 -4.13 -22.56
CA HIS A 127 -12.75 -4.78 -22.92
C HIS A 127 -12.12 -5.31 -21.64
N VAL A 128 -12.38 -6.59 -21.37
CA VAL A 128 -11.70 -7.36 -20.32
C VAL A 128 -10.26 -7.63 -20.77
N SER A 129 -9.30 -7.48 -19.85
CA SER A 129 -7.92 -7.87 -20.16
C SER A 129 -7.93 -9.36 -20.51
N PRO A 130 -7.41 -9.78 -21.68
CA PRO A 130 -7.37 -11.20 -22.03
C PRO A 130 -6.45 -12.01 -21.09
N ARG A 131 -5.64 -11.36 -20.24
CA ARG A 131 -4.70 -12.01 -19.32
C ARG A 131 -5.30 -12.38 -17.97
N VAL A 132 -6.25 -11.59 -17.43
CA VAL A 132 -6.95 -11.90 -16.17
C VAL A 132 -8.42 -11.52 -16.31
N PRO A 133 -9.31 -12.50 -16.54
CA PRO A 133 -10.75 -12.26 -16.67
C PRO A 133 -11.35 -11.56 -15.43
N ASP A 134 -10.82 -11.85 -14.24
CA ASP A 134 -11.34 -11.41 -12.95
C ASP A 134 -10.28 -10.65 -12.12
N LEU A 135 -9.64 -9.66 -12.74
CA LEU A 135 -8.52 -8.93 -12.17
C LEU A 135 -8.78 -8.36 -10.75
N PHE A 136 -10.00 -7.87 -10.53
CA PHE A 136 -10.39 -7.29 -9.24
C PHE A 136 -10.47 -8.34 -8.14
N ASP A 137 -11.12 -9.47 -8.42
CA ASP A 137 -11.25 -10.57 -7.47
C ASP A 137 -9.88 -11.19 -7.19
N HIS A 138 -9.04 -11.31 -8.21
CA HIS A 138 -7.66 -11.77 -8.07
C HIS A 138 -6.87 -10.92 -7.06
N VAL A 139 -6.89 -9.59 -7.20
CA VAL A 139 -6.16 -8.71 -6.27
C VAL A 139 -6.80 -8.66 -4.89
N LEU A 140 -8.13 -8.74 -4.80
CA LEU A 140 -8.81 -8.89 -3.51
C LEU A 140 -8.38 -10.16 -2.79
N MET A 141 -8.31 -11.29 -3.48
CA MET A 141 -7.87 -12.56 -2.90
C MET A 141 -6.40 -12.49 -2.46
N HIS A 142 -5.54 -11.78 -3.20
CA HIS A 142 -4.14 -11.62 -2.79
C HIS A 142 -3.99 -10.72 -1.57
N ILE A 143 -4.79 -9.65 -1.47
CA ILE A 143 -4.88 -8.84 -0.25
C ILE A 143 -5.44 -9.67 0.92
N ASP A 144 -6.46 -10.49 0.70
CA ASP A 144 -7.06 -11.37 1.71
C ASP A 144 -6.02 -12.36 2.27
N ASN A 145 -5.24 -13.01 1.40
CA ASN A 145 -4.12 -13.87 1.80
C ASN A 145 -3.08 -13.11 2.63
N ALA A 146 -2.75 -11.87 2.24
CA ALA A 146 -1.83 -11.05 3.02
C ALA A 146 -2.39 -10.70 4.40
N VAL A 147 -3.68 -10.36 4.49
CA VAL A 147 -4.36 -10.14 5.78
C VAL A 147 -4.31 -11.40 6.64
N ALA A 148 -4.58 -12.58 6.09
CA ALA A 148 -4.48 -13.84 6.82
C ALA A 148 -3.08 -14.05 7.43
N ARG A 149 -2.03 -13.79 6.64
CA ARG A 149 -0.64 -13.87 7.12
C ARG A 149 -0.34 -12.88 8.26
N LEU A 150 -0.94 -11.69 8.23
CA LEU A 150 -0.80 -10.71 9.31
C LEU A 150 -1.56 -11.13 10.57
N LEU A 151 -2.74 -11.74 10.42
CA LEU A 151 -3.52 -12.27 11.54
C LEU A 151 -2.75 -13.38 12.28
N ASP A 152 -2.02 -14.23 11.57
CA ASP A 152 -1.19 -15.29 12.17
C ASP A 152 -0.11 -14.74 13.13
N ILE A 153 0.37 -13.52 12.88
CA ILE A 153 1.41 -12.87 13.70
C ILE A 153 0.81 -12.16 14.91
N TRP A 154 -0.32 -11.49 14.72
CA TRP A 154 -0.97 -10.69 15.78
C TRP A 154 -1.85 -11.53 16.71
N GLY A 155 -2.31 -12.68 16.24
CA GLY A 155 -3.10 -13.64 16.99
C GLY A 155 -4.55 -13.21 17.25
N GLU A 156 -5.33 -14.13 17.80
CA GLU A 156 -6.79 -13.98 18.00
C GLU A 156 -7.20 -12.86 18.97
N GLY A 157 -6.25 -12.32 19.77
CA GLY A 157 -6.51 -11.24 20.72
C GLY A 157 -6.43 -9.83 20.12
N ALA A 158 -6.02 -9.70 18.86
CA ALA A 158 -5.85 -8.41 18.21
C ALA A 158 -7.19 -7.80 17.78
N ASN A 159 -7.31 -6.48 17.93
CA ASN A 159 -8.41 -5.74 17.32
C ASN A 159 -8.01 -5.37 15.89
N VAL A 160 -8.73 -5.92 14.91
CA VAL A 160 -8.40 -5.75 13.50
C VAL A 160 -9.46 -4.91 12.82
N LEU A 161 -9.02 -3.86 12.13
CA LEU A 161 -9.87 -3.00 11.32
C LEU A 161 -9.42 -3.10 9.87
N VAL A 162 -10.30 -3.63 9.01
CA VAL A 162 -10.13 -3.57 7.55
C VAL A 162 -11.03 -2.45 7.06
N VAL A 163 -10.42 -1.39 6.56
CA VAL A 163 -11.11 -0.17 6.13
C VAL A 163 -10.63 0.26 4.76
N SER A 164 -11.43 1.06 4.10
CA SER A 164 -11.09 1.73 2.86
C SER A 164 -11.47 3.21 3.02
N ASP A 165 -10.65 4.08 2.47
CA ASP A 165 -10.86 5.53 2.45
C ASP A 165 -11.94 5.94 1.45
N HIS A 166 -12.08 5.20 0.33
CA HIS A 166 -13.14 5.40 -0.65
C HIS A 166 -13.44 4.17 -1.51
N GLY A 167 -14.60 4.19 -2.19
CA GLY A 167 -14.89 3.29 -3.30
C GLY A 167 -14.44 3.86 -4.64
N ALA A 168 -14.84 3.21 -5.73
CA ALA A 168 -14.61 3.73 -7.09
C ALA A 168 -15.88 3.66 -7.95
N ALA A 169 -15.86 4.42 -9.04
CA ALA A 169 -16.95 4.52 -10.02
C ALA A 169 -16.36 4.87 -11.40
N PRO A 170 -17.13 4.67 -12.50
CA PRO A 170 -16.67 5.06 -13.82
C PRO A 170 -16.45 6.58 -13.90
N CYS A 171 -15.34 6.97 -14.54
CA CYS A 171 -15.09 8.35 -14.91
C CYS A 171 -15.23 8.46 -16.43
N ASP A 172 -16.30 9.09 -16.93
CA ASP A 172 -16.61 9.15 -18.37
C ASP A 172 -16.02 10.37 -19.07
N TYR A 173 -15.72 11.42 -18.30
CA TYR A 173 -15.29 12.72 -18.82
C TYR A 173 -13.98 13.15 -18.18
N CYS A 174 -13.10 13.75 -18.97
CA CYS A 174 -11.89 14.41 -18.49
C CYS A 174 -11.99 15.91 -18.82
N PHE A 175 -11.81 16.75 -17.80
CA PHE A 175 -11.73 18.19 -17.97
C PHE A 175 -10.26 18.62 -17.94
N ASP A 176 -9.78 19.13 -19.08
CA ASP A 176 -8.43 19.66 -19.21
C ASP A 176 -8.46 21.19 -19.21
N PRO A 177 -8.12 21.84 -18.07
CA PRO A 177 -8.18 23.30 -17.95
C PRO A 177 -7.18 24.00 -18.87
N SER A 178 -6.12 23.33 -19.33
CA SER A 178 -5.12 23.93 -20.22
C SER A 178 -5.68 24.28 -21.60
N LYS A 179 -6.80 23.68 -21.99
CA LYS A 179 -7.50 23.98 -23.25
C LYS A 179 -8.35 25.25 -23.20
N PHE A 180 -8.45 25.89 -22.04
CA PHE A 180 -9.25 27.10 -21.80
C PHE A 180 -8.41 28.30 -21.34
N LEU A 181 -7.08 28.17 -21.36
CA LEU A 181 -6.09 29.23 -21.13
C LEU A 181 -5.44 29.61 -22.46
#